data_AF-A0A8X6VP06-F1
#
_entry.id   AF-A0A8X6VP06-F1
#
_cell.length_a   1.000
_cell.length_b   1.000
_cell.length_c   1.000
_cell.angle_alpha   90.00
_cell.angle_beta   90.00
_cell.angle_gamma   90.00
#
_symmetry.space_group_name_H-M   'P 1'
#
loop_
_entity.id
_entity.type
_entity.pdbx_description
1 polymer ?
#
loop_
_entity_poly.entity_id
_entity_poly.type
_entity_poly.pdbx_seq_one_letter_code
_entity_poly.pdbx_strand_id
1 'polypeptide(L)' 'MDKLNASIKEKRPALASRKGIVFHHNNARLHTAMVTQQKLNALGWEVLGHPPYLPDTDPSDYYLFRSSAKLSKRKKFKS' A
#
# COMPACT_ATOMS: atom_id res chain seq x y z
N MET A 1 6.54 7.71 3.62
CA MET A 1 5.82 7.76 2.33
C MET A 1 6.65 8.37 1.20
N ASP A 2 7.71 9.13 1.49
CA ASP A 2 8.49 9.85 0.46
C ASP A 2 9.15 8.93 -0.59
N LYS A 3 9.70 7.79 -0.14
CA LYS A 3 10.26 6.77 -1.05
C LYS A 3 9.22 6.18 -1.99
N LEU A 4 7.98 5.98 -1.52
CA LEU A 4 6.88 5.48 -2.36
C LEU A 4 6.44 6.55 -3.37
N ASN A 5 6.36 7.82 -2.95
CA ASN A 5 6.04 8.91 -3.87
C ASN A 5 7.12 9.06 -4.97
N ALA A 6 8.40 8.96 -4.61
CA ALA A 6 9.50 9.00 -5.56
C ALA A 6 9.42 7.84 -6.57
N SER A 7 9.17 6.61 -6.11
CA SER A 7 9.07 5.46 -7.01
C SER A 7 7.84 5.51 -7.91
N ILE A 8 6.72 6.09 -7.46
CA ILE A 8 5.54 6.33 -8.31
C ILE A 8 5.87 7.35 -9.40
N LYS A 9 6.54 8.44 -9.06
CA LYS A 9 6.97 9.45 -10.06
C LYS A 9 7.89 8.87 -11.12
N GLU A 10 8.82 8.00 -10.72
CA GLU A 10 9.75 7.34 -11.63
C GLU A 10 9.06 6.29 -12.50
N LYS A 11 8.32 5.35 -11.89
CA LYS A 11 7.79 4.16 -12.59
C LYS A 11 6.45 4.40 -13.25
N ARG A 12 5.67 5.37 -12.76
CA ARG A 12 4.29 5.65 -13.21
C ARG A 12 4.05 7.17 -13.26
N PRO A 13 4.79 7.93 -14.09
CA PRO A 13 4.68 9.39 -14.15
C PRO A 13 3.26 9.87 -14.50
N ALA A 14 2.53 9.13 -15.34
CA ALA A 14 1.13 9.42 -15.67
C ALA A 14 0.17 9.30 -14.48
N LEU A 15 0.48 8.46 -13.49
CA LEU A 15 -0.28 8.37 -12.25
C LEU A 15 0.10 9.52 -11.31
N ALA A 16 1.38 9.90 -11.28
CA ALA A 16 1.88 11.00 -10.45
C ALA A 16 1.38 12.38 -10.89
N SER A 17 1.09 12.58 -12.17
CA SER A 17 0.53 13.83 -12.71
C SER A 17 -1.00 13.94 -12.53
N ARG A 18 -1.67 12.85 -12.15
CA ARG A 18 -3.13 12.83 -11.96
C ARG A 18 -3.49 13.38 -10.57
N LYS A 19 -4.46 14.30 -10.52
CA LYS A 19 -5.12 14.68 -9.25
C LYS A 19 -6.03 13.53 -8.78
N GLY A 20 -5.95 13.18 -7.50
CA GLY A 20 -6.81 12.15 -6.89
C GLY A 20 -6.24 10.74 -6.97
N ILE A 21 -5.03 10.52 -6.43
CA ILE A 21 -4.54 9.16 -6.19
C ILE A 21 -5.36 8.58 -5.03
N VAL A 22 -6.10 7.50 -5.29
CA VAL A 22 -6.80 6.75 -4.25
C VAL A 22 -5.85 5.69 -3.69
N PHE A 23 -5.53 5.82 -2.41
CA PHE A 23 -4.64 4.95 -1.66
C PHE A 23 -5.46 3.97 -0.82
N HIS A 24 -5.32 2.68 -1.10
CA HIS A 24 -5.94 1.60 -0.33
C HIS A 24 -4.91 0.96 0.60
N HIS A 25 -5.26 0.81 1.87
CA HIS A 25 -4.45 0.09 2.85
C HIS A 25 -5.35 -0.49 3.95
N ASN A 26 -4.89 -1.58 4.60
CA ASN A 26 -5.59 -2.14 5.75
C ASN A 26 -5.61 -1.19 6.97
N ASN A 27 -6.59 -1.37 7.87
CA ASN A 27 -6.76 -0.54 9.06
C ASN A 27 -5.85 -0.98 10.24
N ALA A 28 -4.63 -1.45 10.00
CA ALA A 28 -3.73 -1.78 11.10
C ALA A 28 -3.37 -0.49 11.87
N ARG A 29 -3.29 -0.59 13.21
CA ARG A 29 -3.14 0.57 14.13
C ARG A 29 -1.98 1.51 13.79
N LEU A 30 -0.91 1.00 13.18
CA LEU A 30 0.25 1.79 12.75
C LEU A 30 -0.05 2.66 11.50
N HIS A 31 -0.98 2.22 10.64
CA HIS A 31 -1.39 2.91 9.42
C HIS A 31 -2.53 3.90 9.66
N THR A 32 -3.34 3.67 10.69
CA THR A 32 -4.36 4.61 11.17
C THR A 32 -3.75 5.73 12.03
N ALA A 33 -2.44 5.71 12.28
CA ALA A 33 -1.76 6.76 13.01
C ALA A 33 -1.89 8.11 12.28
N MET A 34 -2.17 9.17 13.05
CA MET A 34 -2.40 10.52 12.56
C MET A 34 -1.26 11.03 11.65
N VAL A 35 -0.01 10.65 11.95
CA VAL A 35 1.18 11.02 11.16
C VAL A 35 1.09 10.50 9.72
N THR A 36 0.55 9.29 9.52
CA THR A 36 0.39 8.70 8.20
C THR A 36 -0.71 9.41 7.42
N GLN A 37 -1.85 9.70 8.04
CA GLN A 37 -2.93 10.49 7.41
C GLN A 37 -2.49 11.90 7.04
N GLN A 38 -1.76 12.60 7.93
CA GLN A 38 -1.21 13.93 7.64
C GLN A 38 -0.29 13.90 6.41
N LYS A 39 0.55 12.87 6.29
CA LYS A 39 1.45 12.73 5.15
C LYS A 39 0.70 12.39 3.86
N LEU A 40 -0.35 11.59 3.91
CA LEU A 40 -1.20 11.27 2.75
C LEU A 40 -1.95 12.51 2.26
N ASN A 41 -2.50 13.31 3.17
CA ASN A 41 -3.13 14.60 2.85
C ASN A 41 -2.13 15.58 2.23
N ALA A 42 -0.91 15.68 2.77
CA ALA A 42 0.15 16.53 2.20
C ALA A 42 0.56 16.11 0.77
N LEU A 43 0.39 14.83 0.43
CA LEU A 43 0.61 14.30 -0.91
C LEU A 43 -0.61 14.44 -1.84
N GLY A 44 -1.76 14.87 -1.30
CA GLY A 44 -3.02 14.95 -2.03
C GLY A 44 -3.62 13.59 -2.39
N TRP A 45 -3.34 12.56 -1.58
CA TRP A 45 -3.85 11.21 -1.81
C TRP A 45 -5.09 10.99 -0.96
N GLU A 46 -6.16 10.52 -1.61
CA GLU A 46 -7.40 10.14 -0.95
C GLU A 46 -7.26 8.73 -0.38
N VAL A 47 -7.67 8.52 0.87
CA VAL A 47 -7.61 7.19 1.49
C VAL A 47 -8.95 6.49 1.29
N LEU A 48 -8.93 5.32 0.67
CA LEU A 48 -10.13 4.49 0.55
C LEU A 48 -10.42 3.84 1.91
N GLY A 49 -11.62 4.08 2.44
CA GLY A 49 -12.04 3.52 3.73
C GLY A 49 -12.11 1.99 3.68
N HIS A 50 -11.54 1.34 4.70
CA HIS A 50 -11.54 -0.12 4.85
C HIS A 50 -12.36 -0.55 6.07
N PRO A 51 -13.28 -1.52 5.96
CA PRO A 51 -13.96 -2.08 7.12
C PRO A 51 -12.96 -2.76 8.08
N PRO A 52 -13.22 -2.72 9.40
CA PRO A 52 -12.39 -3.42 10.37
C PRO A 52 -12.36 -4.93 10.10
N TYR A 53 -11.16 -5.53 10.08
CA TYR A 53 -10.95 -6.97 10.07
C TYR A 53 -11.56 -7.76 8.90
N LEU A 54 -11.43 -7.26 7.66
CA LEU A 54 -11.64 -8.09 6.47
C LEU A 54 -10.30 -8.50 5.84
N PRO A 55 -9.66 -9.60 6.31
CA PRO A 55 -8.36 -10.05 5.80
C PRO A 55 -8.39 -10.43 4.32
N ASP A 56 -9.55 -10.81 3.77
CA ASP A 56 -9.68 -11.24 2.37
C ASP A 56 -10.01 -10.10 1.38
N THR A 57 -10.12 -8.86 1.86
CA THR A 57 -10.56 -7.73 1.01
C THR A 57 -9.44 -6.80 0.58
N ASP A 58 -8.23 -6.94 1.12
CA ASP A 58 -7.08 -6.21 0.57
C ASP A 58 -6.55 -6.95 -0.67
N PRO A 59 -6.55 -6.31 -1.87
CA PRO A 59 -6.00 -6.92 -3.06
C PRO A 59 -4.53 -7.37 -2.89
N SER A 60 -3.75 -6.73 -2.01
CA SER A 60 -2.38 -7.17 -1.73
C SER A 60 -2.35 -8.54 -1.04
N ASP A 61 -3.20 -8.75 -0.04
CA ASP A 61 -3.20 -9.94 0.81
C ASP A 61 -3.67 -11.17 0.02
N TYR A 62 -4.70 -10.99 -0.80
CA TYR A 62 -5.24 -12.08 -1.62
C TYR A 62 -4.38 -12.42 -2.85
N TYR A 63 -3.92 -11.42 -3.62
CA TYR A 63 -3.26 -11.67 -4.90
C TYR A 63 -1.73 -11.70 -4.78
N LEU A 64 -1.14 -10.67 -4.15
CA LEU A 64 0.31 -10.50 -4.12
C LEU A 64 0.96 -11.46 -3.12
N PHE A 65 0.49 -11.51 -1.87
CA PHE A 65 1.11 -12.33 -0.84
C PHE A 65 0.86 -13.83 -1.03
N ARG A 66 -0.30 -14.22 -1.59
CA ARG A 66 -0.56 -15.62 -1.94
C ARG A 66 0.36 -16.14 -3.05
N SER A 67 0.67 -15.30 -4.04
CA SER A 67 1.60 -15.66 -5.11
C SER A 67 3.04 -15.72 -4.61
N SER A 68 3.45 -14.78 -3.76
CA SER A 68 4.79 -14.74 -3.18
C SER A 68 5.02 -15.87 -2.16
N ALA A 69 4.00 -16.28 -1.41
CA ALA A 69 4.08 -17.44 -0.51
C ALA A 69 4.43 -18.74 -1.25
N LYS A 70 3.89 -18.94 -2.47
CA LYS A 70 4.25 -20.08 -3.32
C LYS A 70 5.73 -20.04 -3.73
N LEU A 71 6.24 -18.85 -4.03
CA LEU A 71 7.65 -18.65 -4.38
C LEU A 71 8.57 -18.83 -3.15
N SER A 72 8.16 -18.33 -1.99
CA SER A 72 8.92 -18.44 -0.74
C SER A 72 9.07 -19.88 -0.27
N LYS A 73 8.05 -20.74 -0.46
CA LYS A 73 8.16 -22.18 -0.18
C LYS A 73 9.28 -22.88 -0.97
N ARG A 74 9.73 -22.29 -2.09
CA ARG A 74 10.81 -22.80 -2.94
C ARG A 74 12.19 -22.23 -2.60
N LYS A 75 12.29 -21.26 -1.69
CA LYS A 75 13.55 -20.63 -1.30
C LYS A 75 13.83 -20.87 0.19
N LYS A 76 14.99 -21.44 0.52
CA LYS A 76 15.55 -21.42 1.88
C LYS A 76 16.39 -20.15 2.03
N PHE A 77 16.02 -19.31 2.98
CA PHE A 77 16.84 -18.19 3.41
C PHE A 77 17.78 -18.69 4.50
N LYS A 78 19.07 -18.35 4.40
CA LYS A 78 20.01 -18.61 5.49
C LYS A 78 19.79 -17.57 6.58
N SER A 79 19.82 -18.02 7.83
CA SER A 79 19.82 -17.15 9.01
C SER A 79 21.13 -16.40 9.14
#